data_AF-A0A3M7ECI2-F1
#
_entry.id   AF-A0A3M7ECI2-F1
#
_cell.length_a   1.000
_cell.length_b   1.000
_cell.length_c   1.000
_cell.angle_alpha   90.00
_cell.angle_beta   90.00
_cell.angle_gamma   90.00
#
_symmetry.space_group_name_H-M   'P 1'
#
loop_
_entity.id
_entity.type
_entity.pdbx_description
1 polymer ?
#
loop_
_entity_poly.entity_id
_entity_poly.type
_entity_poly.pdbx_seq_one_letter_code
_entity_poly.pdbx_strand_id
1 'polypeptide(L)'
;MAPIPIGLCGKSSGMASAFSQKLLPEYERQSIRPASGVGTNADSPSTQVPLAMVVGRGFSESELQEMRTLEGARTIPWLYPDPLKSMASTLSRPFLLDAIAKRTKACLGAHGVAEGKDVASEEKGKVWYF
;
A
#
# COMPACT_ATOMS: atom_id res chain seq x y z
N MET A 1 -1.63 21.90 2.89
CA MET A 1 -1.98 20.77 2.01
C MET A 1 -1.87 19.49 2.81
N ALA A 2 -2.85 18.59 2.71
CA ALA A 2 -2.90 17.37 3.50
C ALA A 2 -2.37 16.19 2.68
N PRO A 3 -1.54 15.30 3.26
CA PRO A 3 -0.99 14.15 2.56
C PRO A 3 -2.10 13.16 2.15
N ILE A 4 -1.85 12.42 1.07
CA ILE A 4 -2.83 11.47 0.52
C ILE A 4 -2.89 10.21 1.41
N PRO A 5 -4.05 9.83 1.95
CA PRO A 5 -4.15 8.67 2.82
C PRO A 5 -4.03 7.37 2.01
N ILE A 6 -3.07 6.52 2.38
CA ILE A 6 -2.90 5.19 1.79
C ILE A 6 -2.84 4.10 2.87
N GLY A 7 -3.41 2.95 2.58
CA GLY A 7 -3.26 1.76 3.40
C GLY A 7 -1.89 1.13 3.17
N LEU A 8 -1.22 0.70 4.24
CA LEU A 8 -0.01 -0.11 4.13
C LEU A 8 -0.18 -1.41 4.90
N CYS A 9 -0.08 -2.53 4.18
CA CYS A 9 -0.07 -3.86 4.78
C CYS A 9 1.28 -4.54 4.53
N GLY A 10 1.99 -4.86 5.61
CA GLY A 10 3.27 -5.57 5.54
C GLY A 10 3.48 -6.43 6.78
N LYS A 11 4.05 -7.62 6.61
CA LYS A 11 4.39 -8.52 7.72
C LYS A 11 5.54 -8.00 8.60
N SER A 12 6.36 -7.09 8.09
CA SER A 12 7.48 -6.49 8.82
C SER A 12 7.19 -5.03 9.16
N SER A 13 7.04 -4.73 10.45
CA SER A 13 6.80 -3.38 10.97
C SER A 13 7.94 -2.41 10.67
N GLY A 14 9.20 -2.89 10.73
CA GLY A 14 10.39 -2.09 10.39
C GLY A 14 10.43 -1.69 8.92
N MET A 15 10.14 -2.62 8.00
CA MET A 15 10.05 -2.33 6.57
C MET A 15 8.88 -1.40 6.25
N ALA A 16 7.72 -1.61 6.89
CA ALA A 16 6.55 -0.76 6.71
C ALA A 16 6.83 0.69 7.14
N SER A 17 7.46 0.88 8.29
CA SER A 17 7.78 2.21 8.82
C SER A 17 8.80 2.94 7.95
N ALA A 18 9.88 2.26 7.55
CA ALA A 18 10.90 2.83 6.66
C ALA A 18 10.33 3.16 5.28
N PHE A 19 9.41 2.34 4.76
CA PHE A 19 8.71 2.61 3.51
C PHE A 19 7.78 3.83 3.61
N SER A 20 7.00 3.95 4.69
CA SER A 20 6.14 5.13 4.92
C SER A 20 6.93 6.43 4.98
N GLN A 21 8.10 6.43 5.62
CA GLN A 21 8.98 7.61 5.65
C GLN A 21 9.43 8.06 4.26
N LYS A 22 9.59 7.14 3.31
CA LYS A 22 9.96 7.44 1.92
C LYS A 22 8.79 7.95 1.06
N LEU A 23 7.57 7.75 1.52
CA LEU A 23 6.36 8.20 0.83
C LEU A 23 5.93 9.61 1.21
N LEU A 24 6.34 10.07 2.40
CA LEU A 24 6.19 11.46 2.80
C LEU A 24 6.96 12.41 1.86
N PRO A 25 6.51 13.67 1.70
CA PRO A 25 5.29 14.25 2.29
C PRO A 25 4.01 13.96 1.47
N GLU A 26 4.12 13.30 0.31
CA GLU A 26 3.03 13.16 -0.66
C GLU A 26 1.95 12.17 -0.20
N TYR A 27 2.34 11.05 0.40
CA TYR A 27 1.41 10.01 0.88
C TYR A 27 1.65 9.71 2.35
N GLU A 28 0.56 9.61 3.10
CA GLU A 28 0.56 9.27 4.52
C GLU A 28 -0.05 7.88 4.72
N ARG A 29 0.65 7.06 5.51
CA ARG A 29 0.16 5.74 5.89
C ARG A 29 -1.01 5.91 6.86
N GLN A 30 -2.16 5.38 6.46
CA GLN A 30 -3.26 5.11 7.36
C GLN A 30 -3.15 3.70 7.92
N SER A 31 -3.31 3.60 9.24
CA SER A 31 -3.40 2.31 9.92
C SER A 31 -4.79 1.74 9.68
N ILE A 32 -4.88 0.70 8.86
CA ILE A 32 -6.13 -0.04 8.64
C ILE A 32 -6.13 -1.16 9.65
N ARG A 33 -7.15 -1.19 10.50
CA ARG A 33 -7.41 -2.30 11.40
C ARG A 33 -7.93 -3.48 10.58
N PRO A 34 -7.17 -4.58 10.43
CA PRO A 34 -7.75 -5.80 9.90
C PRO A 34 -8.76 -6.34 10.93
N ALA A 35 -9.94 -6.79 10.48
CA ALA A 35 -10.98 -7.33 11.35
C ALA A 35 -10.54 -8.55 12.17
N SER A 36 -9.42 -9.18 11.80
CA SER A 36 -8.80 -10.30 12.51
C SER A 36 -8.08 -9.91 13.80
N GLY A 37 -7.83 -8.63 14.05
CA GLY A 37 -7.05 -8.17 15.20
C GLY A 37 -5.56 -8.56 15.15
N VAL A 38 -5.11 -9.26 14.10
CA VAL A 38 -3.73 -9.72 13.94
C VAL A 38 -3.04 -8.85 12.90
N GLY A 39 -2.16 -7.97 13.38
CA GLY A 39 -1.36 -7.06 12.58
C GLY A 39 -0.86 -5.91 13.45
N THR A 40 0.38 -5.46 13.26
CA THR A 40 1.05 -4.40 14.04
C THR A 40 0.44 -3.00 13.86
N ASN A 41 -0.84 -2.93 13.45
CA ASN A 41 -1.60 -1.77 13.01
C ASN A 41 -2.76 -1.42 13.97
N ALA A 42 -2.84 -2.03 15.15
CA ALA A 42 -4.01 -1.95 16.04
C ALA A 42 -4.17 -0.59 16.77
N ASP A 43 -3.10 0.19 16.92
CA ASP A 43 -3.05 1.26 17.94
C ASP A 43 -3.20 2.71 17.44
N SER A 44 -3.53 2.94 16.17
CA SER A 44 -3.72 4.33 15.67
C SER A 44 -5.10 4.51 15.04
N PRO A 45 -6.00 5.31 15.64
CA PRO A 45 -7.28 5.64 15.03
C PRO A 45 -7.03 6.54 13.82
N SER A 46 -7.05 5.96 12.62
CA SER A 46 -7.18 6.73 11.39
C SER A 46 -8.63 7.19 11.23
N THR A 47 -8.83 8.48 11.00
CA THR A 47 -10.13 9.08 10.64
C THR A 47 -10.35 9.12 9.11
N GLN A 48 -9.36 8.75 8.31
CA GLN A 48 -9.40 8.87 6.85
C GLN A 48 -9.46 7.51 6.16
N VAL A 49 -10.46 7.35 5.30
CA VAL A 49 -10.56 6.20 4.41
C VAL A 49 -9.37 6.28 3.43
N PRO A 50 -8.51 5.25 3.38
CA PRO A 50 -7.38 5.23 2.47
C PRO A 50 -7.86 5.20 1.02
N LEU A 51 -7.18 5.89 0.12
CA LEU A 51 -7.52 5.89 -1.31
C LEU A 51 -6.97 4.66 -2.06
N ALA A 52 -5.96 3.99 -1.51
CA ALA A 52 -5.36 2.81 -2.09
C ALA A 52 -4.71 1.93 -1.01
N MET A 53 -4.60 0.63 -1.27
CA MET A 53 -3.89 -0.34 -0.43
C MET A 53 -2.54 -0.68 -1.04
N VAL A 54 -1.45 -0.50 -0.31
CA VAL A 54 -0.14 -1.03 -0.68
C VAL A 54 0.13 -2.26 0.17
N VAL A 55 0.37 -3.40 -0.47
CA VAL A 55 0.64 -4.66 0.23
C VAL A 55 2.03 -5.17 -0.11
N GLY A 56 2.80 -5.52 0.92
CA GLY A 56 4.15 -6.05 0.76
C GLY A 56 4.19 -7.47 0.20
N ARG A 57 5.33 -7.89 -0.31
CA ARG A 57 5.54 -9.23 -0.91
C ARG A 57 5.48 -10.41 0.09
N GLY A 58 5.29 -10.14 1.37
CA GLY A 58 5.33 -11.17 2.41
C GLY A 58 4.09 -12.07 2.43
N PHE A 59 3.04 -11.74 1.68
CA PHE A 59 1.78 -12.47 1.64
C PHE A 59 1.74 -13.43 0.45
N SER A 60 1.21 -14.62 0.69
CA SER A 60 0.83 -15.58 -0.34
C SER A 60 -0.42 -15.12 -1.08
N GLU A 61 -0.66 -15.64 -2.29
CA GLU A 61 -1.87 -15.31 -3.06
C GLU A 61 -3.15 -15.67 -2.30
N SER A 62 -3.15 -16.77 -1.56
CA SER A 62 -4.26 -17.19 -0.68
C SER A 62 -4.54 -16.15 0.41
N GLU A 63 -3.50 -15.68 1.11
CA GLU A 63 -3.63 -14.61 2.11
C GLU A 63 -4.14 -13.30 1.47
N LEU A 64 -3.68 -12.97 0.27
CA LEU A 64 -4.17 -11.79 -0.45
C LEU A 64 -5.64 -11.90 -0.84
N GLN A 65 -6.09 -13.08 -1.27
CA GLN A 65 -7.50 -13.33 -1.57
C GLN A 65 -8.36 -13.23 -0.32
N GLU A 66 -7.92 -13.81 0.80
CA GLU A 66 -8.58 -13.67 2.10
C GLU A 66 -8.65 -12.21 2.55
N MET A 67 -7.57 -11.44 2.42
CA MET A 67 -7.58 -10.03 2.75
C MET A 67 -8.54 -9.22 1.87
N ARG A 68 -8.75 -9.64 0.60
CA ARG A 68 -9.72 -9.02 -0.32
C ARG A 68 -11.17 -9.44 -0.09
N THR A 69 -11.44 -10.43 0.76
CA THR A 69 -12.80 -10.76 1.18
C THR A 69 -13.27 -9.91 2.36
N LEU A 70 -12.36 -9.19 3.03
CA LEU A 70 -12.70 -8.26 4.11
C LEU A 70 -13.62 -7.14 3.60
N GLU A 71 -14.54 -6.72 4.47
CA GLU A 71 -15.45 -5.62 4.19
C GLU A 71 -14.66 -4.32 3.92
N GLY A 72 -15.01 -3.61 2.86
CA GLY A 72 -14.28 -2.42 2.40
C GLY A 72 -13.00 -2.71 1.59
N ALA A 73 -12.52 -3.96 1.50
CA ALA A 73 -11.34 -4.26 0.69
C ALA A 73 -11.58 -4.01 -0.82
N ARG A 74 -12.80 -4.17 -1.30
CA ARG A 74 -13.15 -3.99 -2.73
C ARG A 74 -13.48 -2.55 -3.10
N THR A 75 -13.54 -1.62 -2.14
CA THR A 75 -13.89 -0.22 -2.40
C THR A 75 -12.69 0.62 -2.82
N ILE A 76 -11.47 0.07 -2.69
CA ILE A 76 -10.20 0.75 -2.96
C ILE A 76 -9.29 -0.16 -3.81
N PRO A 77 -8.43 0.42 -4.66
CA PRO A 77 -7.44 -0.33 -5.44
C PRO A 77 -6.34 -0.91 -4.55
N TRP A 78 -5.77 -2.04 -4.97
CA TRP A 78 -4.69 -2.75 -4.28
C TRP A 78 -3.44 -2.77 -5.13
N LEU A 79 -2.31 -2.41 -4.54
CA LEU A 79 -0.99 -2.36 -5.14
C LEU A 79 -0.16 -3.50 -4.58
N TYR A 80 0.24 -4.41 -5.45
CA TYR A 80 1.16 -5.50 -5.16
C TYR A 80 2.51 -5.28 -5.83
N PRO A 81 3.62 -5.70 -5.20
CA PRO A 81 4.90 -5.73 -5.87
C PRO A 81 4.85 -6.75 -7.01
N ASP A 82 5.26 -6.33 -8.21
CA ASP A 82 5.35 -7.21 -9.36
C ASP A 82 6.44 -8.27 -9.09
N PRO A 83 6.09 -9.58 -9.13
CA PRO A 83 7.03 -10.66 -8.87
C PRO A 83 8.22 -10.66 -9.84
N LEU A 84 8.02 -10.22 -11.09
CA LEU A 84 9.07 -10.15 -12.12
C LEU A 84 10.01 -8.96 -11.87
N LYS A 85 9.47 -7.81 -11.45
CA LYS A 85 10.29 -6.63 -11.09
C LYS A 85 10.92 -6.71 -9.70
N SER A 86 10.42 -7.62 -8.85
CA SER A 86 10.96 -7.92 -7.53
C SER A 86 12.19 -8.83 -7.59
N MET A 87 12.31 -9.67 -8.63
CA MET A 87 13.50 -10.51 -8.88
C MET A 87 14.77 -9.69 -9.23
N ALA A 88 14.64 -8.42 -9.62
CA ALA A 88 15.76 -7.49 -9.80
C ALA A 88 16.37 -6.98 -8.46
N SER A 89 16.05 -7.63 -7.33
CA SER A 89 16.52 -7.27 -5.99
C SER A 89 17.90 -7.84 -5.66
N THR A 90 18.88 -7.56 -6.51
CA THR A 90 20.31 -7.61 -6.15
C THR A 90 20.75 -6.39 -5.32
N LEU A 91 19.83 -5.45 -5.07
CA LEU A 91 20.08 -4.20 -4.37
C LEU A 91 20.09 -4.36 -2.85
N SER A 92 21.07 -3.73 -2.19
CA SER A 92 21.13 -3.68 -0.72
C SER A 92 19.94 -2.92 -0.13
N ARG A 93 19.61 -3.23 1.14
CA ARG A 93 18.38 -2.77 1.83
C ARG A 93 18.01 -1.28 1.70
N PRO A 94 18.92 -0.28 1.69
CA PRO A 94 18.50 1.11 1.52
C PRO A 94 17.98 1.40 0.10
N PHE A 95 18.65 0.89 -0.94
CA PHE A 95 18.26 1.10 -2.33
C PHE A 95 17.00 0.32 -2.71
N LEU A 96 16.77 -0.82 -2.07
CA LEU A 96 15.55 -1.60 -2.25
C LEU A 96 14.31 -0.79 -1.85
N LEU A 97 14.35 -0.15 -0.68
CA LEU A 97 13.21 0.66 -0.19
C LEU A 97 12.96 1.89 -1.08
N ASP A 98 14.02 2.57 -1.53
CA ASP A 98 13.89 3.69 -2.46
C ASP A 98 13.30 3.27 -3.80
N ALA A 99 13.73 2.13 -4.35
CA ALA A 99 13.19 1.60 -5.59
C ALA A 99 11.74 1.16 -5.46
N ILE A 100 11.35 0.57 -4.32
CA ILE A 100 9.94 0.21 -4.04
C ILE A 100 9.12 1.49 -3.92
N ALA A 101 9.53 2.46 -3.10
CA ALA A 101 8.80 3.72 -2.90
C ALA A 101 8.62 4.48 -4.22
N LYS A 102 9.67 4.57 -5.05
CA LYS A 102 9.59 5.23 -6.36
C LYS A 102 8.61 4.52 -7.30
N ARG A 103 8.62 3.19 -7.34
CA ARG A 103 7.67 2.40 -8.15
C ARG A 103 6.24 2.54 -7.65
N THR A 104 6.04 2.51 -6.33
CA THR A 104 4.72 2.71 -5.73
C THR A 104 4.17 4.11 -6.06
N LYS A 105 4.96 5.18 -5.88
CA LYS A 105 4.55 6.54 -6.26
C LYS A 105 4.20 6.66 -7.75
N ALA A 106 5.02 6.06 -8.62
CA ALA A 106 4.76 6.05 -10.06
C ALA A 106 3.46 5.31 -10.41
N CYS A 107 3.20 4.17 -9.76
CA CYS A 107 1.96 3.41 -9.94
C CYS A 107 0.74 4.20 -9.44
N LEU A 108 0.79 4.73 -8.23
CA LEU A 108 -0.28 5.58 -7.66
C LEU A 108 -0.59 6.77 -8.57
N GLY A 109 0.44 7.49 -9.03
CA GLY A 109 0.26 8.60 -9.95
C GLY A 109 -0.31 8.20 -11.32
N ALA A 110 0.13 7.08 -11.89
CA ALA A 110 -0.37 6.57 -13.17
C ALA A 110 -1.86 6.20 -13.12
N HIS A 111 -2.33 5.77 -11.96
CA HIS A 111 -3.74 5.43 -11.73
C HIS A 111 -4.56 6.57 -11.09
N GLY A 112 -4.02 7.79 -11.06
CA GLY A 112 -4.74 8.98 -10.62
C GLY A 112 -4.89 9.14 -9.11
N VAL A 113 -4.21 8.33 -8.30
CA VAL A 113 -4.08 8.55 -6.85
C VAL A 113 -3.06 9.67 -6.64
N ALA A 114 -3.50 10.90 -6.85
CA ALA A 114 -2.67 12.11 -6.75
C ALA A 114 -3.43 13.21 -6.01
N GLU A 115 -2.71 14.24 -5.57
CA GLU A 115 -3.28 15.33 -4.79
C GLU A 115 -4.48 15.97 -5.51
N GLY A 116 -5.61 16.10 -4.81
CA GLY A 116 -6.83 16.70 -5.35
C GLY A 116 -7.59 15.85 -6.36
N LYS A 117 -7.25 14.56 -6.53
CA LYS A 117 -7.97 13.62 -7.40
C LYS A 117 -8.52 12.43 -6.62
N ASP A 118 -9.82 12.22 -6.75
CA ASP A 118 -10.45 10.98 -6.32
C ASP A 118 -10.07 9.84 -7.27
N VAL A 119 -9.91 8.64 -6.69
CA VAL A 119 -9.76 7.42 -7.48
C VAL A 119 -11.03 7.20 -8.28
N ALA A 120 -10.89 7.13 -9.61
CA ALA A 120 -11.99 6.87 -10.50
C ALA A 120 -12.76 5.61 -10.05
N SER A 121 -14.10 5.64 -10.12
CA SER A 121 -14.91 4.50 -9.69
C SER A 121 -14.56 3.20 -10.43
N GLU A 122 -14.04 3.29 -11.65
CA GLU A 122 -13.56 2.16 -12.46
C GLU A 122 -12.28 1.52 -11.92
N GLU A 123 -11.49 2.26 -11.14
CA GLU A 123 -10.24 1.81 -10.54
C GLU A 123 -10.46 1.15 -9.16
N LYS A 124 -11.64 1.35 -8.55
CA LYS A 124 -11.99 0.77 -7.25
C LYS A 124 -12.04 -0.76 -7.33
N GLY A 125 -11.40 -1.40 -6.37
CA GLY A 125 -11.33 -2.86 -6.30
C GLY A 125 -10.42 -3.51 -7.34
N LYS A 126 -9.73 -2.75 -8.21
CA LYS A 126 -8.70 -3.29 -9.10
C LYS A 126 -7.43 -3.64 -8.33
N VAL A 127 -6.64 -4.51 -8.94
CA VAL A 127 -5.31 -4.87 -8.48
C VAL A 127 -4.29 -4.34 -9.48
N TRP A 128 -3.31 -3.61 -8.98
CA TRP A 128 -2.20 -3.07 -9.73
C TRP A 128 -0.89 -3.71 -9.27
N TYR A 129 0.05 -3.82 -10.19
CA TYR A 129 1.37 -4.38 -9.92
C TYR A 129 2.43 -3.32 -10.23
N PHE A 130 3.38 -3.13 -9.31
CA PHE A 130 4.45 -2.11 -9.44
C PHE A 130 5.86 -2.70 -9.48
#